data_AF-A0A8B7HFP4-F1
#
_entry.id   AF-A0A8B7HFP4-F1
#
_cell.length_a   1.000
_cell.length_b   1.000
_cell.length_c   1.000
_cell.angle_alpha   90.00
_cell.angle_beta   90.00
_cell.angle_gamma   90.00
#
_symmetry.space_group_name_H-M   'P 1'
#
loop_
_entity.id
_entity.type
_entity.pdbx_description
1 polymer ?
#
loop_
_entity_poly.entity_id
_entity_poly.type
_entity_poly.pdbx_seq_one_letter_code
_entity_poly.pdbx_strand_id
1 'polypeptide(L)'
;MSPLSLITSVPASCPAKNPSAKMIRGGLSEARPATAEIQEIADKVKPQLEEKTNETYEEFEAVKYKSQVVAGTNFYIKVHVGGNRYVHLKVFEGLSRENEDFKLSGYQTDKCKEDELTGL
;
A
#
# COMPACT_ATOMS: atom_id res chain seq x y z
N MET A 1 -3.05 -45.06 20.07
CA MET A 1 -2.26 -44.93 18.83
C MET A 1 -3.19 -44.45 17.73
N SER A 2 -3.03 -43.17 17.37
CA SER A 2 -3.39 -42.38 16.17
C SER A 2 -4.49 -42.79 15.16
N PRO A 3 -5.04 -41.85 14.35
CA PRO A 3 -4.87 -40.38 14.36
C PRO A 3 -6.17 -39.54 14.25
N LEU A 4 -6.01 -38.26 14.63
CA LEU A 4 -6.84 -37.11 14.26
C LEU A 4 -7.10 -37.07 12.75
N SER A 5 -8.36 -36.87 12.37
CA SER A 5 -8.73 -36.49 11.00
C SER A 5 -8.40 -35.01 10.77
N LEU A 6 -7.29 -34.73 10.09
CA LEU A 6 -7.03 -33.42 9.49
C LEU A 6 -7.89 -33.26 8.24
N ILE A 7 -8.93 -32.43 8.33
CA ILE A 7 -9.55 -31.81 7.16
C ILE A 7 -8.62 -30.71 6.65
N THR A 8 -7.81 -31.03 5.64
CA THR A 8 -7.09 -29.99 4.89
C THR A 8 -8.07 -29.30 3.95
N SER A 9 -8.58 -28.15 4.38
CA SER A 9 -9.29 -27.24 3.48
C SER A 9 -8.28 -26.70 2.45
N VAL A 10 -8.47 -27.09 1.19
CA VAL A 10 -7.71 -26.58 0.05
C VAL A 10 -8.17 -25.13 -0.18
N PRO A 11 -7.29 -24.12 -0.12
CA PRO A 11 -7.70 -22.78 -0.54
C PRO A 11 -7.86 -22.74 -2.05
N ALA A 12 -9.02 -22.24 -2.49
CA ALA A 12 -9.36 -22.03 -3.88
C ALA A 12 -8.29 -21.17 -4.58
N SER A 13 -7.64 -21.75 -5.58
CA SER A 13 -6.72 -21.05 -6.46
C SER A 13 -7.53 -20.17 -7.42
N CYS A 14 -7.36 -18.85 -7.35
CA CYS A 14 -7.89 -17.92 -8.33
C CYS A 14 -6.76 -17.42 -9.26
N PRO A 15 -6.99 -17.38 -10.58
CA PRO A 15 -5.93 -17.12 -11.56
C PRO A 15 -5.54 -15.63 -11.63
N ALA A 16 -4.23 -15.37 -11.72
CA ALA A 16 -3.68 -14.03 -11.94
C ALA A 16 -3.93 -13.56 -13.38
N LYS A 17 -4.56 -12.39 -13.54
CA LYS A 17 -4.72 -11.73 -14.84
C LYS A 17 -3.67 -10.62 -14.95
N ASN A 18 -2.86 -10.68 -15.99
CA ASN A 18 -1.83 -9.68 -16.31
C ASN A 18 -2.30 -8.81 -17.48
N PRO A 19 -2.47 -7.48 -17.32
CA PRO A 19 -2.63 -6.58 -18.45
C PRO A 19 -1.46 -5.60 -18.59
N SER A 20 -0.98 -5.48 -19.82
CA SER A 20 0.06 -4.58 -20.30
C SER A 20 -0.41 -3.11 -20.23
N ALA A 21 0.35 -2.24 -19.57
CA ALA A 21 -0.09 -0.90 -19.20
C ALA A 21 0.06 0.16 -20.32
N LYS A 22 -1.06 0.74 -20.74
CA LYS A 22 -1.13 2.00 -21.50
C LYS A 22 -1.38 3.14 -20.51
N MET A 23 -0.47 4.11 -20.41
CA MET A 23 -0.53 5.19 -19.41
C MET A 23 -1.56 6.27 -19.82
N ILE A 24 -2.68 6.35 -19.08
CA ILE A 24 -3.75 7.35 -19.27
C ILE A 24 -3.57 8.48 -18.25
N ARG A 25 -3.57 9.76 -18.67
CA ARG A 25 -3.51 10.90 -17.74
C ARG A 25 -4.73 10.87 -16.80
N GLY A 26 -4.49 10.95 -15.49
CA GLY A 26 -5.52 10.88 -14.45
C GLY A 26 -5.90 9.46 -13.99
N GLY A 27 -5.45 8.42 -14.68
CA GLY A 27 -5.61 7.03 -14.24
C GLY A 27 -4.53 6.60 -13.23
N LEU A 28 -4.89 5.67 -12.35
CA LEU A 28 -3.92 4.98 -11.49
C LEU A 28 -2.97 4.15 -12.36
N SER A 29 -1.67 4.15 -12.05
CA SER A 29 -0.72 3.23 -12.69
C SER A 29 -1.05 1.78 -12.32
N GLU A 30 -0.47 0.84 -13.07
CA GLU A 30 -0.37 -0.55 -12.61
C GLU A 30 0.39 -0.63 -11.27
N ALA A 31 0.09 -1.67 -10.50
CA ALA A 31 0.80 -1.96 -9.26
C ALA A 31 2.24 -2.39 -9.55
N ARG A 32 3.20 -1.78 -8.85
CA ARG A 32 4.62 -2.11 -8.93
C ARG A 32 5.16 -2.46 -7.54
N PRO A 33 6.23 -3.27 -7.42
CA PRO A 33 6.95 -3.43 -6.17
C PRO A 33 7.43 -2.08 -5.63
N ALA A 34 7.40 -1.89 -4.30
CA ALA A 34 7.93 -0.69 -3.69
C ALA A 34 9.46 -0.60 -3.91
N THR A 35 9.95 0.62 -4.09
CA THR A 35 11.38 0.95 -4.16
C THR A 35 11.82 1.59 -2.84
N ALA A 36 13.13 1.81 -2.66
CA ALA A 36 13.65 2.53 -1.49
C ALA A 36 13.05 3.94 -1.35
N GLU A 37 12.78 4.62 -2.47
CA GLU A 37 12.12 5.93 -2.48
C GLU A 37 10.67 5.83 -1.95
N ILE A 38 9.92 4.82 -2.37
CA ILE A 38 8.55 4.60 -1.87
C ILE A 38 8.55 4.26 -0.38
N GLN A 39 9.55 3.50 0.09
CA GLN A 39 9.73 3.24 1.51
C GLN A 39 9.98 4.55 2.28
N GLU A 40 10.89 5.41 1.79
CA GLU A 40 11.18 6.70 2.41
C GLU A 40 9.93 7.60 2.48
N ILE A 41 9.10 7.61 1.42
CA ILE A 41 7.82 8.32 1.42
C ILE A 41 6.89 7.79 2.50
N ALA A 42 6.78 6.45 2.63
CA ALA A 42 5.96 5.81 3.65
C ALA A 42 6.45 6.19 5.06
N ASP A 43 7.76 6.13 5.29
CA ASP A 43 8.39 6.46 6.57
C ASP A 43 8.16 7.93 6.96
N LYS A 44 8.27 8.86 6.00
CA LYS A 44 7.99 10.29 6.23
C LYS A 44 6.56 10.57 6.67
N VAL A 45 5.59 9.78 6.20
CA VAL A 45 4.18 9.95 6.58
C VAL A 45 3.73 9.04 7.73
N LYS A 46 4.56 8.11 8.18
CA LYS A 46 4.24 7.21 9.29
C LYS A 46 3.80 7.95 10.56
N PRO A 47 4.47 9.03 11.02
CA PRO A 47 3.99 9.77 12.19
C PRO A 47 2.58 10.36 12.01
N GLN A 48 2.24 10.81 10.79
CA GLN A 48 0.89 11.32 10.47
C GLN A 48 -0.16 10.19 10.49
N LEU A 49 0.22 8.96 10.14
CA LEU A 49 -0.64 7.80 10.24
C LEU A 49 -0.89 7.44 11.71
N GLU A 50 0.19 7.31 12.49
CA GLU A 50 0.14 6.94 13.91
C GLU A 50 -0.70 7.95 14.74
N GLU A 51 -0.57 9.24 14.45
CA GLU A 51 -1.42 10.28 15.05
C GLU A 51 -2.91 10.09 14.69
N LYS A 52 -3.22 9.76 13.43
CA LYS A 52 -4.60 9.60 12.95
C LYS A 52 -5.27 8.31 13.40
N THR A 53 -4.51 7.23 13.57
CA THR A 53 -5.02 5.93 14.03
C THR A 53 -4.94 5.77 15.54
N ASN A 54 -4.15 6.61 16.22
CA ASN A 54 -3.81 6.45 17.64
C ASN A 54 -3.22 5.06 17.92
N GLU A 55 -2.41 4.56 16.99
CA GLU A 55 -1.67 3.29 17.05
C GLU A 55 -0.21 3.54 16.69
N THR A 56 0.70 2.71 17.22
CA THR A 56 2.10 2.67 16.79
C THR A 56 2.36 1.44 15.92
N TYR A 57 3.20 1.58 14.91
CA TYR A 57 3.54 0.48 14.01
C TYR A 57 5.03 0.12 14.16
N GLU A 58 5.35 -1.02 14.77
CA GLU A 58 6.75 -1.46 14.91
C GLU A 58 7.34 -1.90 13.55
N GLU A 59 6.60 -2.71 12.81
CA GLU A 59 6.89 -3.05 11.42
C GLU A 59 6.20 -2.05 10.48
N PHE A 60 6.90 -1.63 9.42
CA PHE A 60 6.39 -0.65 8.46
C PHE A 60 7.08 -0.78 7.10
N GLU A 61 6.84 -1.89 6.40
CA GLU A 61 7.52 -2.20 5.12
C GLU A 61 6.60 -1.91 3.94
N ALA A 62 6.95 -0.95 3.09
CA ALA A 62 6.29 -0.73 1.82
C ALA A 62 6.55 -1.91 0.88
N VAL A 63 5.49 -2.55 0.38
CA VAL A 63 5.61 -3.76 -0.47
C VAL A 63 5.22 -3.50 -1.92
N LYS A 64 4.22 -2.64 -2.15
CA LYS A 64 3.71 -2.30 -3.48
C LYS A 64 3.24 -0.86 -3.52
N TYR A 65 3.24 -0.27 -4.71
CA TYR A 65 2.64 1.03 -4.93
C TYR A 65 1.97 1.16 -6.29
N LYS A 66 1.08 2.14 -6.38
CA LYS A 66 0.58 2.75 -7.61
C LYS A 66 0.80 4.26 -7.53
N SER A 67 0.87 4.95 -8.66
CA SER A 67 0.91 6.40 -8.71
C SER A 67 -0.15 6.99 -9.62
N GLN A 68 -0.48 8.26 -9.39
CA GLN A 68 -1.39 9.03 -10.22
C GLN A 68 -0.86 10.46 -10.32
N VAL A 69 -0.65 10.93 -11.55
CA VAL A 69 -0.24 12.32 -11.83
C VAL A 69 -1.47 13.23 -11.76
N VAL A 70 -1.37 14.29 -10.97
CA VAL A 70 -2.36 15.37 -10.80
C VAL A 70 -1.63 16.72 -10.88
N ALA A 71 -2.13 17.78 -10.21
CA ALA A 71 -1.31 18.98 -9.92
C ALA A 71 -0.30 18.67 -8.79
N GLY A 72 0.56 17.67 -9.03
CA GLY A 72 1.38 16.96 -8.06
C GLY A 72 1.36 15.45 -8.36
N THR A 73 1.74 14.64 -7.39
CA THR A 73 1.69 13.17 -7.49
C THR A 73 0.95 12.59 -6.30
N ASN A 74 -0.04 11.72 -6.56
CA ASN A 74 -0.57 10.83 -5.54
C ASN A 74 0.18 9.49 -5.60
N PHE A 75 0.70 9.04 -4.46
CA PHE A 75 1.22 7.69 -4.26
C PHE A 75 0.22 6.88 -3.44
N TYR A 76 -0.12 5.71 -3.95
CA TYR A 76 -0.92 4.71 -3.25
C TYR A 76 0.02 3.61 -2.81
N ILE A 77 0.28 3.46 -1.52
CA ILE A 77 1.35 2.60 -0.99
C ILE A 77 0.73 1.53 -0.11
N LYS A 78 1.02 0.26 -0.40
CA LYS A 78 0.67 -0.87 0.45
C LYS A 78 1.83 -1.13 1.39
N VAL A 79 1.58 -1.06 2.69
CA VAL A 79 2.58 -1.22 3.75
C VAL A 79 2.21 -2.40 4.62
N HIS A 80 3.15 -3.31 4.84
CA HIS A 80 3.06 -4.40 5.81
C HIS A 80 3.38 -3.88 7.20
N VAL A 81 2.53 -4.21 8.17
CA VAL A 81 2.60 -3.67 9.55
C VAL A 81 2.62 -4.78 10.61
N GLY A 82 3.22 -5.93 10.27
CA GLY A 82 3.32 -7.07 11.17
C GLY A 82 2.29 -8.18 10.91
N GLY A 83 2.77 -9.42 11.01
CA GLY A 83 1.94 -10.62 10.80
C GLY A 83 1.30 -10.64 9.40
N ASN A 84 -0.04 -10.75 9.35
CA ASN A 84 -0.81 -10.69 8.10
C ASN A 84 -1.52 -9.33 7.88
N ARG A 85 -1.14 -8.29 8.62
CA ARG A 85 -1.79 -6.97 8.59
C ARG A 85 -1.08 -6.03 7.65
N TYR A 86 -1.87 -5.25 6.92
CA TYR A 86 -1.42 -4.24 5.98
C TYR A 86 -2.24 -2.96 6.17
N VAL A 87 -1.63 -1.85 5.78
CA VAL A 87 -2.28 -0.56 5.62
C VAL A 87 -2.06 -0.08 4.19
N HIS A 88 -3.08 0.56 3.61
CA HIS A 88 -2.96 1.23 2.32
C HIS A 88 -2.95 2.74 2.56
N LEU A 89 -1.92 3.42 2.08
CA LEU A 89 -1.73 4.87 2.24
C LEU A 89 -2.02 5.59 0.93
N LYS A 90 -2.53 6.81 1.01
CA LYS A 90 -2.57 7.78 -0.08
C LYS A 90 -1.74 8.99 0.32
N VAL A 91 -0.57 9.13 -0.28
CA VAL A 91 0.36 10.22 -0.01
C VAL A 91 0.35 11.20 -1.16
N PHE A 92 0.23 12.49 -0.86
CA PHE A 92 0.30 13.56 -1.85
C PHE A 92 1.67 14.23 -1.79
N GLU A 93 2.30 14.36 -2.96
CA GLU A 93 3.49 15.14 -3.21
C GLU A 93 3.12 16.38 -4.05
N GLY A 94 3.41 17.57 -3.52
CA GLY A 94 3.16 18.83 -4.21
C GLY A 94 4.19 19.14 -5.30
N LEU A 95 3.86 20.09 -6.19
CA LEU A 95 4.75 20.49 -7.30
C LEU A 95 5.88 21.45 -6.87
N SER A 96 5.80 22.04 -5.68
CA SER A 96 6.76 23.02 -5.19
C SER A 96 8.00 22.32 -4.60
N ARG A 97 9.16 22.50 -5.23
CA ARG A 97 10.46 21.98 -4.74
C ARG A 97 10.93 22.58 -3.41
N GLU A 98 10.31 23.66 -2.95
CA GLU A 98 10.73 24.37 -1.73
C GLU A 98 10.24 23.73 -0.44
N ASN A 99 9.26 22.81 -0.51
CA ASN A 99 8.79 22.05 0.63
C ASN A 99 8.47 20.62 0.15
N GLU A 100 9.41 19.69 0.29
CA GLU A 100 9.24 18.25 0.06
C GLU A 100 8.32 17.62 1.14
N ASP A 101 7.17 18.24 1.39
CA ASP A 101 6.23 17.80 2.40
C ASP A 101 5.29 16.75 1.82
N PHE A 102 5.66 15.49 1.97
CA PHE A 102 4.75 14.38 1.74
C PHE A 102 3.61 14.43 2.77
N LYS A 103 2.38 14.53 2.27
CA LYS A 103 1.19 14.62 3.12
C LYS A 103 0.37 13.35 3.04
N LEU A 104 0.05 12.76 4.20
CA LEU A 104 -0.92 11.68 4.27
C LEU A 104 -2.32 12.24 4.00
N SER A 105 -2.83 11.97 2.80
CA SER A 105 -4.12 12.48 2.32
C SER A 105 -5.26 11.47 2.49
N GLY A 106 -4.95 10.20 2.73
CA GLY A 106 -5.92 9.14 3.01
C GLY A 106 -5.24 7.84 3.44
N TYR A 107 -5.98 6.95 4.09
CA TYR A 107 -5.49 5.66 4.52
C TYR A 107 -6.64 4.64 4.67
N GLN A 108 -6.31 3.36 4.61
CA GLN A 108 -7.17 2.24 5.01
C GLN A 108 -6.38 1.26 5.88
N THR A 109 -6.92 0.93 7.04
CA THR A 109 -6.40 -0.09 7.96
C THR A 109 -7.00 -1.46 7.67
N ASP A 110 -6.58 -2.47 8.44
CA ASP A 110 -7.17 -3.83 8.45
C ASP A 110 -7.15 -4.53 7.09
N LYS A 111 -6.11 -4.27 6.28
CA LYS A 111 -5.89 -4.94 5.00
C LYS A 111 -5.07 -6.20 5.18
N CYS A 112 -5.20 -7.11 4.22
CA CYS A 112 -4.39 -8.32 4.10
C CYS A 112 -3.48 -8.25 2.86
N LYS A 113 -2.63 -9.27 2.68
CA LYS A 113 -1.64 -9.32 1.60
C LYS A 113 -2.26 -9.36 0.21
N GLU A 114 -3.46 -9.93 0.08
CA GLU A 114 -4.17 -10.13 -1.17
C GLU A 114 -4.96 -8.90 -1.62
N ASP A 115 -5.31 -8.00 -0.69
CA ASP A 115 -6.06 -6.78 -1.01
C ASP A 115 -5.34 -5.91 -2.03
N GLU A 116 -6.03 -5.51 -3.10
CA GLU A 116 -5.47 -4.65 -4.12
C GLU A 116 -5.42 -3.19 -3.68
N LEU A 117 -4.39 -2.46 -4.14
CA LEU A 117 -4.39 -1.00 -4.08
C LEU A 117 -5.43 -0.41 -5.02
N THR A 118 -6.53 0.07 -4.45
CA THR A 118 -7.58 0.81 -5.16
C THR A 118 -7.44 2.31 -4.92
N GLY A 119 -8.16 3.12 -5.71
CA GLY A 119 -8.29 4.55 -5.43
C GLY A 119 -8.93 4.77 -4.06
N LEU A 120 -8.17 5.35 -3.14
CA LEU A 120 -8.57 5.91 -1.84
C LEU A 120 -9.17 7.31 -2.00
#